data_AF-A0A915K7T3-F1
#
_entry.id   AF-A0A915K7T3-F1
#
_cell.length_a   1.000
_cell.length_b   1.000
_cell.length_c   1.000
_cell.angle_alpha   90.00
_cell.angle_beta   90.00
_cell.angle_gamma   90.00
#
_symmetry.space_group_name_H-M   'P 1'
#
loop_
_entity.id
_entity.type
_entity.pdbx_description
1 polymer ?
#
loop_
_entity_poly.entity_id
_entity_poly.type
_entity_poly.pdbx_seq_one_letter_code
_entity_poly.pdbx_strand_id
1 'polypeptide(L)'
;MVPLNPTDLVHKSADGVYHATCFICIFCGHLLQPGDEYVVHDGFLVCRLDYEAMVQGAFGPAYKLPSSSNHSDHHRKSPKRPRTILTSQQRKAFKASFELSAKPCRKVREALAKETGLSVRVVQVW
;
A
#
# COMPACT_ATOMS: atom_id res chain seq x y z
N MET A 1 0.76 11.35 -19.61
CA MET A 1 -0.35 10.36 -19.60
C MET A 1 -0.36 9.67 -20.94
N VAL A 2 -0.64 8.36 -20.96
CA VAL A 2 -0.98 7.67 -22.22
C VAL A 2 -2.42 8.08 -22.55
N PRO A 3 -2.70 8.60 -23.75
CA PRO A 3 -4.06 8.91 -24.17
C PRO A 3 -4.90 7.63 -24.23
N LEU A 4 -6.16 7.74 -23.80
CA LEU A 4 -7.14 6.67 -23.98
C LEU A 4 -7.41 6.53 -25.48
N ASN A 5 -7.03 5.41 -26.07
CA ASN A 5 -7.35 5.10 -27.45
C ASN A 5 -8.75 4.46 -27.54
N PRO A 6 -9.47 4.61 -28.68
CA PRO A 6 -10.78 3.99 -28.88
C PRO A 6 -10.79 2.46 -28.74
N THR A 7 -9.63 1.82 -28.89
CA THR A 7 -9.43 0.37 -28.75
C THR A 7 -9.09 -0.07 -27.32
N ASP A 8 -8.85 0.87 -26.41
CA ASP A 8 -8.41 0.53 -25.06
C ASP A 8 -9.56 -0.04 -24.23
N LEU A 9 -9.27 -1.12 -23.52
CA LEU A 9 -10.17 -1.63 -22.51
C LEU A 9 -10.20 -0.66 -21.34
N VAL A 10 -11.41 -0.19 -21.01
CA VAL A 10 -11.65 0.82 -19.98
C VAL A 10 -12.59 0.32 -18.91
N HIS A 11 -12.35 0.78 -17.68
CA HIS A 11 -13.33 0.74 -16.60
C HIS A 11 -14.07 2.07 -16.54
N LYS A 12 -15.40 1.98 -16.61
CA LYS A 12 -16.31 3.11 -16.43
C LYS A 12 -16.94 3.02 -15.04
N SER A 13 -16.70 4.03 -14.21
CA SER A 13 -17.41 4.22 -12.94
C SER A 13 -18.43 5.36 -13.09
N ALA A 14 -19.09 5.72 -11.99
CA ALA A 14 -20.08 6.80 -11.97
C ALA A 14 -19.48 8.15 -12.41
N ASP A 15 -18.26 8.46 -11.94
CA ASP A 15 -17.65 9.79 -12.08
C ASP A 15 -16.42 9.83 -13.01
N GLY A 16 -16.10 8.73 -13.71
CA GLY A 16 -14.92 8.72 -14.58
C GLY A 16 -14.72 7.47 -15.44
N VAL A 17 -13.81 7.62 -16.41
CA VAL A 17 -13.33 6.54 -17.28
C VAL A 17 -11.84 6.35 -17.04
N TYR A 18 -11.44 5.10 -16.83
CA TYR A 18 -10.09 4.70 -16.47
C TYR A 18 -9.63 3.62 -17.43
N HIS A 19 -8.34 3.59 -17.82
CA HIS A 19 -7.79 2.38 -18.43
C HIS A 19 -8.02 1.19 -17.49
N ALA A 20 -8.24 0.00 -18.03
CA ALA A 20 -8.40 -1.22 -17.23
C ALA A 20 -7.24 -1.40 -16.22
N THR A 21 -6.01 -1.03 -16.59
CA THR A 21 -4.81 -1.10 -15.75
C THR A 21 -4.65 0.07 -14.76
N CYS A 22 -5.40 1.15 -14.94
CA CYS A 22 -5.38 2.34 -14.09
C CYS A 22 -6.46 2.32 -13.01
N PHE A 23 -7.32 1.32 -13.01
CA PHE A 23 -8.40 1.16 -12.04
C PHE A 23 -7.88 0.59 -10.72
N ILE A 24 -6.97 1.33 -10.08
CA ILE A 24 -6.23 0.90 -8.88
C ILE A 24 -6.62 1.72 -7.65
N CYS A 25 -6.62 1.10 -6.47
CA CYS A 25 -6.76 1.81 -5.21
C CYS A 25 -5.58 2.77 -4.99
N ILE A 26 -5.87 4.02 -4.61
CA ILE A 26 -4.85 5.04 -4.35
C ILE A 26 -3.93 4.68 -3.18
N PHE A 27 -4.43 3.98 -2.16
CA PHE A 27 -3.67 3.66 -0.94
C PHE A 27 -2.83 2.40 -1.06
N CYS A 28 -3.44 1.28 -1.47
CA CYS A 28 -2.73 0.01 -1.54
C CYS A 28 -2.16 -0.32 -2.92
N GLY A 29 -2.56 0.42 -3.97
CA GLY A 29 -2.17 0.17 -5.36
C GLY A 29 -2.84 -1.05 -5.99
N HIS A 30 -3.81 -1.67 -5.30
CA HIS A 30 -4.48 -2.87 -5.77
C HIS A 30 -5.33 -2.58 -7.00
N LEU A 31 -5.20 -3.39 -8.04
CA LEU A 31 -6.02 -3.31 -9.25
C LEU A 31 -7.40 -3.88 -8.94
N LEU A 32 -8.40 -3.00 -8.93
CA LEU A 32 -9.79 -3.36 -8.67
C LEU A 32 -10.33 -4.14 -9.87
N GLN A 33 -10.88 -5.33 -9.62
CA GLN A 33 -11.44 -6.24 -10.61
C GLN A 33 -12.97 -6.27 -10.55
N PRO A 34 -13.65 -6.79 -11.59
CA PRO A 34 -15.08 -7.05 -11.52
C PRO A 34 -15.42 -7.96 -10.31
N GLY A 35 -16.30 -7.47 -9.43
CA GLY A 35 -16.65 -8.13 -8.17
C GLY A 35 -16.00 -7.52 -6.93
N ASP A 36 -14.98 -6.69 -7.10
CA ASP A 36 -14.38 -5.95 -5.98
C ASP A 36 -15.24 -4.73 -5.60
N GLU A 37 -15.35 -4.50 -4.29
CA GLU A 37 -16.02 -3.33 -3.74
C GLU A 37 -15.03 -2.16 -3.61
N TYR A 38 -15.46 -0.99 -4.08
CA TYR A 38 -14.65 0.22 -4.06
C TYR A 38 -15.52 1.47 -3.85
N VAL A 39 -14.87 2.54 -3.41
CA VAL A 39 -15.46 3.88 -3.28
C VAL A 39 -14.69 4.84 -4.18
N VAL A 40 -15.41 5.75 -4.84
CA VAL A 40 -14.83 6.88 -5.57
C VAL A 40 -14.99 8.13 -4.71
N HIS A 41 -13.90 8.82 -4.42
CA HIS A 41 -13.92 10.10 -3.72
C HIS A 41 -13.07 11.11 -4.49
N ASP A 42 -13.67 12.19 -4.99
CA ASP A 42 -13.01 13.21 -5.83
C ASP A 42 -12.22 12.62 -7.02
N GLY A 43 -12.73 11.54 -7.63
CA GLY A 43 -12.08 10.84 -8.74
C GLY A 43 -10.97 9.86 -8.33
N PHE A 44 -10.68 9.72 -7.04
CA PHE A 44 -9.77 8.72 -6.49
C PHE A 44 -10.49 7.43 -6.12
N LEU A 45 -9.92 6.30 -6.52
CA LEU A 45 -10.45 4.97 -6.23
C LEU A 45 -9.87 4.45 -4.92
N VAL A 46 -10.72 3.94 -4.03
CA VAL A 46 -10.33 3.35 -2.74
C VAL A 46 -10.95 1.97 -2.62
N CYS A 47 -10.15 0.93 -2.35
CA CYS A 47 -10.67 -0.42 -2.13
C CYS A 47 -11.38 -0.53 -0.78
N ARG A 48 -12.30 -1.49 -0.65
CA ARG A 48 -13.04 -1.75 0.59
C ARG A 48 -12.17 -1.84 1.84
N LEU A 49 -11.06 -2.58 1.79
CA LEU A 49 -10.16 -2.78 2.94
C LEU A 49 -9.57 -1.45 3.44
N ASP A 50 -9.08 -0.61 2.52
CA ASP A 50 -8.51 0.69 2.87
C ASP A 50 -9.60 1.68 3.30
N TYR A 51 -10.80 1.58 2.72
CA TYR A 51 -11.94 2.42 3.11
C TYR A 51 -12.44 2.08 4.52
N GLU A 52 -12.65 0.80 4.84
CA GLU A 52 -13.06 0.37 6.19
C GLU A 52 -12.03 0.79 7.24
N ALA A 53 -10.74 0.61 6.93
CA ALA A 53 -9.65 1.05 7.77
C ALA A 53 -9.63 2.57 8.01
N MET A 54 -10.00 3.35 7.00
CA MET A 54 -10.14 4.80 7.07
C MET A 54 -11.28 5.21 8.02
N VAL A 55 -12.42 4.53 7.91
CA VAL A 55 -13.62 4.76 8.73
C VAL A 55 -13.39 4.35 10.18
N GLN A 56 -12.65 3.26 10.41
CA GLN A 56 -12.33 2.76 11.76
C GLN A 56 -11.21 3.55 12.46
N GLY A 57 -10.58 4.52 11.79
CA GLY A 57 -9.48 5.29 12.36
C GLY A 57 -8.22 4.47 12.66
N ALA A 58 -8.07 3.30 12.00
CA ALA A 58 -6.99 2.35 12.27
C ALA A 58 -5.61 2.85 11.82
N PHE A 59 -5.58 3.84 10.91
CA PHE A 59 -4.39 4.54 10.51
C PHE A 59 -4.46 5.95 11.11
N GLY A 60 -3.42 6.46 11.77
CA GLY A 60 -3.41 7.82 12.35
C GLY A 60 -3.53 8.93 11.29
N PRO A 61 -3.35 10.22 11.61
CA PRO A 61 -3.65 11.38 10.72
C PRO A 61 -2.88 11.45 9.36
N ALA A 62 -2.11 10.43 9.00
CA ALA A 62 -1.31 10.30 7.80
C ALA A 62 -2.10 9.90 6.53
N TYR A 63 -3.39 9.54 6.61
CA TYR A 63 -4.20 9.08 5.46
C TYR A 63 -5.04 10.18 4.79
N LYS A 64 -4.72 11.47 4.97
CA LYS A 64 -5.52 12.53 4.33
C LYS A 64 -5.58 12.33 2.81
N LEU A 65 -6.80 12.29 2.27
CA LEU A 65 -7.03 12.27 0.83
C LEU A 65 -6.33 13.47 0.18
N PRO A 66 -5.77 13.33 -1.03
CA PRO A 66 -5.18 14.47 -1.73
C PRO A 66 -6.27 15.53 -1.95
N SER A 67 -6.12 16.70 -1.33
CA SER A 67 -7.04 17.81 -1.54
C SER A 67 -6.83 18.36 -2.96
N SER A 68 -7.90 18.36 -3.75
CA SER A 68 -7.90 18.84 -5.14
C SER A 68 -7.60 20.34 -5.21
N SER A 69 -6.32 20.68 -5.37
CA SER A 69 -5.88 22.03 -5.73
C SER A 69 -4.96 21.94 -6.94
N ASN A 70 -5.50 22.38 -8.08
CA ASN A 70 -4.88 22.64 -9.38
C ASN A 70 -4.50 21.48 -10.30
N HIS A 71 -5.07 21.61 -11.49
CA HIS A 71 -5.08 20.70 -12.62
C HIS A 71 -3.82 20.88 -13.48
N SER A 72 -2.66 20.41 -13.02
CA SER A 72 -1.49 20.18 -13.87
C SER A 72 -0.43 19.39 -13.08
N ASP A 73 0.05 18.29 -13.64
CA ASP A 73 1.10 17.42 -13.07
C ASP A 73 0.73 16.51 -11.88
N HIS A 74 -0.30 15.68 -12.07
CA HIS A 74 -0.49 14.49 -11.24
C HIS A 74 0.20 13.27 -11.84
N HIS A 75 1.53 13.23 -11.71
CA HIS A 75 2.19 11.94 -11.50
C HIS A 75 1.57 11.36 -10.23
N ARG A 76 0.67 10.38 -10.41
CA ARG A 76 -0.01 9.61 -9.37
C ARG A 76 1.04 9.03 -8.41
N LYS A 77 1.50 9.84 -7.47
CA LYS A 77 2.22 9.40 -6.28
C LYS A 77 1.15 8.74 -5.42
N SER A 78 0.80 7.49 -5.77
CA SER A 78 0.12 6.60 -4.85
C SER A 78 0.81 6.77 -3.50
N PRO A 79 0.09 7.16 -2.42
CA PRO A 79 0.64 7.16 -1.08
C PRO A 79 1.39 5.84 -0.86
N LYS A 80 2.72 5.91 -0.90
CA LYS A 80 3.57 4.73 -0.73
C LYS A 80 3.18 4.16 0.62
N ARG A 81 2.81 2.87 0.69
CA ARG A 81 2.49 2.18 1.94
C ARG A 81 3.45 2.65 3.03
N PRO A 82 2.95 3.10 4.20
CA PRO A 82 3.82 3.65 5.23
C PRO A 82 4.95 2.67 5.50
N ARG A 83 6.19 3.16 5.35
CA ARG A 83 7.37 2.32 5.58
C ARG A 83 7.36 1.88 7.03
N THR A 84 7.52 0.59 7.28
CA THR A 84 7.78 0.08 8.63
C THR A 84 9.09 0.69 9.12
N ILE A 85 9.02 1.56 10.13
CA ILE A 85 10.21 2.16 10.75
C ILE A 85 10.64 1.26 11.89
N LEU A 86 11.83 0.67 11.77
CA LEU A 86 12.38 -0.16 12.84
C LEU A 86 12.92 0.69 14.00
N THR A 87 12.59 0.32 15.23
CA THR A 87 13.16 0.94 16.43
C THR A 87 14.65 0.59 16.57
N SER A 88 15.35 1.30 17.46
CA SER A 88 16.75 0.97 17.79
C SER A 88 16.87 -0.45 18.36
N GLN A 89 15.92 -0.85 19.22
CA GLN A 89 15.87 -2.18 19.80
C GLN A 89 15.67 -3.27 18.73
N GLN A 90 14.73 -3.07 17.80
CA GLN A 90 14.49 -4.02 16.71
C GLN A 90 15.76 -4.19 15.84
N ARG A 91 16.42 -3.08 15.45
CA ARG A 91 17.67 -3.13 14.68
C ARG A 91 18.80 -3.87 15.42
N LYS A 92 18.90 -3.70 16.74
CA LYS A 92 19.89 -4.42 17.57
C LYS A 92 19.62 -5.92 17.56
N ALA A 93 18.36 -6.34 17.69
CA ALA A 93 17.97 -7.75 17.65
C ALA A 93 18.32 -8.41 16.30
N PHE A 94 18.01 -7.73 15.19
CA PHE A 94 18.37 -8.21 13.87
C PHE A 94 19.89 -8.33 13.67
N LYS A 95 20.66 -7.30 14.07
CA LYS A 95 22.12 -7.31 13.97
C LYS A 95 22.74 -8.46 14.78
N ALA A 96 22.29 -8.66 16.01
CA ALA A 96 22.76 -9.75 16.87
C ALA A 96 22.47 -11.13 16.25
N SER A 97 21.30 -11.31 15.64
CA SER A 97 20.98 -12.57 14.95
C SER A 97 21.83 -12.79 13.70
N PHE A 98 22.12 -11.74 12.94
CA PHE A 98 22.91 -11.82 11.71
C PHE A 98 24.40 -12.09 11.98
N GLU A 99 24.96 -11.56 13.07
CA GLU A 99 26.32 -11.86 13.53
C GLU A 99 26.50 -13.35 13.87
N LEU A 100 25.44 -14.03 14.33
CA LEU A 100 25.44 -15.47 14.59
C LEU A 100 25.28 -16.30 13.31
N SER A 101 24.41 -15.87 12.41
CA SER A 101 24.20 -16.53 11.13
C SER A 101 23.69 -15.56 10.08
N ALA A 102 24.48 -15.40 9.01
CA ALA A 102 24.10 -14.63 7.84
C ALA A 102 22.91 -15.26 7.05
N LYS A 103 22.52 -16.50 7.37
CA LYS A 103 21.39 -17.22 6.75
C LYS A 103 20.49 -17.82 7.83
N PRO A 104 19.74 -16.98 8.57
CA PRO A 104 18.90 -17.46 9.65
C PRO A 104 17.85 -18.45 9.13
N CYS A 105 17.84 -19.64 9.74
CA CYS A 105 16.88 -20.68 9.38
C CYS A 105 15.44 -20.23 9.68
N ARG A 106 14.45 -20.97 9.18
CA ARG A 106 13.02 -20.63 9.32
C ARG A 106 12.64 -20.37 10.79
N LYS A 107 13.07 -21.24 11.71
CA LYS A 107 12.77 -21.13 13.14
C LYS A 107 13.32 -19.84 13.76
N VAL A 108 14.53 -19.42 13.38
CA VAL A 108 15.14 -18.17 13.86
C VAL A 108 14.38 -16.96 13.34
N ARG A 109 14.00 -16.96 12.05
CA ARG A 109 13.20 -15.88 11.46
C ARG A 109 11.82 -15.74 12.12
N GLU A 110 11.15 -16.86 12.39
CA GLU A 110 9.86 -16.87 13.08
C GLU A 110 9.98 -16.37 14.54
N ALA A 111 11.06 -16.74 15.25
CA ALA A 111 11.33 -16.24 16.59
C ALA A 111 11.59 -14.72 16.60
N LEU A 112 12.41 -14.21 15.67
CA LEU A 112 12.66 -12.77 15.52
C LEU A 112 11.38 -11.99 15.21
N ALA A 113 10.51 -12.51 14.34
CA ALA A 113 9.22 -11.89 14.04
C ALA A 113 8.38 -11.74 15.31
N LYS A 114 8.30 -12.80 16.10
CA LYS A 114 7.57 -12.82 17.38
C LYS A 114 8.16 -11.83 18.40
N GLU A 115 9.49 -11.80 18.55
CA GLU A 115 10.17 -10.94 19.52
C GLU A 115 10.08 -9.45 19.15
N THR A 116 10.22 -9.14 17.86
CA THR A 116 10.19 -7.75 17.36
C THR A 116 8.79 -7.20 17.12
N GLY A 117 7.76 -8.05 17.13
CA GLY A 117 6.39 -7.68 16.76
C GLY A 117 6.23 -7.33 15.28
N LEU A 118 7.16 -7.77 14.43
CA LEU A 118 7.17 -7.51 12.99
C LEU A 118 6.66 -8.72 12.22
N SER A 119 6.19 -8.50 10.99
CA SER A 119 5.84 -9.62 10.11
C SER A 119 7.10 -10.39 9.67
N VAL A 120 6.94 -11.69 9.42
CA VAL A 120 8.03 -12.54 8.88
C VAL A 120 8.59 -11.96 7.58
N ARG A 121 7.75 -11.28 6.77
CA ARG A 121 8.21 -10.60 5.55
C ARG A 121 9.19 -9.47 5.86
N VAL A 122 8.94 -8.66 6.89
CA VAL A 122 9.87 -7.59 7.31
C VAL A 122 11.19 -8.20 7.80
N VAL A 123 11.13 -9.30 8.56
CA VAL A 123 12.33 -10.03 9.02
C VAL A 123 13.15 -10.58 7.86
N GLN A 124 12.51 -11.00 6.77
CA GLN A 124 13.18 -11.58 5.60
C GLN A 124 13.89 -10.55 4.71
N VAL A 125 13.38 -9.31 4.68
CA VAL A 125 13.90 -8.25 3.79
C VAL A 125 14.82 -7.27 4.51
N TRP A 126 14.94 -7.38 5.83
CA TRP A 126 15.92 -6.66 6.63
C TRP A 126 17.30 -7.28 6.41
#